data_AF-A0A2N1UZ84-F1
#
_entry.id   AF-A0A2N1UZ84-F1
#
_cell.length_a   1.000
_cell.length_b   1.000
_cell.length_c   1.000
_cell.angle_alpha   90.00
_cell.angle_beta   90.00
_cell.angle_gamma   90.00
#
_symmetry.space_group_name_H-M   'P 1'
#
loop_
_entity.id
_entity.type
_entity.pdbx_description
1 polymer ?
#
loop_
_entity_poly.entity_id
_entity_poly.type
_entity_poly.pdbx_seq_one_letter_code
_entity_poly.pdbx_strand_id
1 'polypeptide(L)'
;MQRNKLGLSLFVILALIACQPAPTEGPVLPQAPAAASAYKQGSVEDMPLRARIEHTASGDRLVLGLSPGLRARLNPRSAKGFSTQAADVSQLAFLQISVTGPGISSPINSAMLSIGGAVNDVVMQNIPPGSNRVIKAQFFDANQQPIVNAVAMGVYSSNGSSSAISVDVRRRFLVLGRVIQQLLSTQPNLVAGMDVSALQSQIDRRQYGGDGTPGPFLVDPALIDSSLIVNNLTAANGIIASLDISQLAYVFTTSTLTLPVTGLLGSDTLTVRVDDPTSTAVTQGNGTITITNIAPGTWPVYVTLNSSANFTYPGTTLGGTILQPTGQSGAQLLIPAQSFTPGQAAPQANYDLVPAAPQISTAAGIFTRSGSQLTISGSGFYPGVPAANKVRFVQGGTTLNATVTSATATELVVTVPAVVQAGAYDLGFAIGNGAFTSLGTVVLNVLTATPNGPNYNALTSNGQGWAKAINLQAALGAAVAGDEIWVAAGTHKPGTLRADTFTLKSNVPVYGGFAGNEVVRTARDFNTNISILDGDVLGNDNSVVTTGDPNRSENNEHVVTSTTANITLDGLTIQGGNTIGLSF
;
A
#
# COMPACT_ATOMS: atom_id res chain seq x y z
N MET A 1 -57.92 -12.06 48.32
CA MET A 1 -57.30 -10.80 48.79
C MET A 1 -55.86 -11.07 49.15
N GLN A 2 -54.94 -10.30 48.56
CA GLN A 2 -53.56 -9.96 48.96
C GLN A 2 -52.54 -11.01 49.47
N ARG A 3 -51.44 -11.07 48.69
CA ARG A 3 -50.01 -10.89 49.04
C ARG A 3 -49.20 -11.99 49.77
N ASN A 4 -48.30 -12.55 48.96
CA ASN A 4 -46.82 -12.61 49.10
C ASN A 4 -46.16 -13.39 50.25
N LYS A 5 -45.36 -14.39 49.82
CA LYS A 5 -43.87 -14.47 49.83
C LYS A 5 -43.28 -15.70 50.54
N LEU A 6 -42.18 -16.15 49.91
CA LEU A 6 -41.03 -16.91 50.41
C LEU A 6 -41.12 -18.44 50.49
N GLY A 7 -40.33 -19.08 49.62
CA GLY A 7 -39.82 -20.44 49.78
C GLY A 7 -38.33 -20.46 49.46
N LEU A 8 -37.54 -20.98 50.39
CA LEU A 8 -36.07 -21.08 50.40
C LEU A 8 -35.65 -22.56 50.33
N SER A 9 -34.40 -22.81 49.88
CA SER A 9 -33.57 -24.03 49.99
C SER A 9 -33.73 -25.08 48.85
N LEU A 10 -32.75 -25.30 47.95
CA LEU A 10 -31.35 -25.79 48.03
C LEU A 10 -31.26 -27.33 48.05
N PHE A 11 -30.71 -27.96 46.99
CA PHE A 11 -29.78 -29.12 46.99
C PHE A 11 -29.32 -29.52 45.56
N VAL A 12 -28.04 -29.19 45.21
CA VAL A 12 -26.94 -30.07 44.74
C VAL A 12 -27.23 -31.15 43.67
N ILE A 13 -26.53 -31.14 42.51
CA ILE A 13 -25.76 -32.28 41.91
C ILE A 13 -24.69 -31.74 40.91
N LEU A 14 -23.42 -32.05 41.24
CA LEU A 14 -22.29 -32.56 40.44
C LEU A 14 -22.30 -32.47 38.89
N ALA A 15 -21.24 -31.90 38.29
CA ALA A 15 -20.75 -32.27 36.95
C ALA A 15 -19.23 -32.02 36.78
N LEU A 16 -18.51 -33.14 36.84
CA LEU A 16 -17.26 -33.55 36.20
C LEU A 16 -16.27 -32.52 35.61
N ILE A 17 -15.06 -32.63 36.15
CA ILE A 17 -13.77 -32.13 35.67
C ILE A 17 -13.46 -32.76 34.31
N ALA A 18 -13.25 -31.92 33.29
CA ALA A 18 -12.41 -32.22 32.15
C ALA A 18 -11.27 -31.20 32.13
N CYS A 19 -10.06 -31.70 32.34
CA CYS A 19 -8.81 -30.97 32.25
C CYS A 19 -8.54 -30.62 30.79
N GLN A 20 -8.40 -29.33 30.46
CA GLN A 20 -7.70 -28.89 29.25
C GLN A 20 -6.64 -27.84 29.64
N PRO A 21 -5.44 -27.92 29.04
CA PRO A 21 -4.32 -27.05 29.39
C PRO A 21 -4.61 -25.61 28.97
N ALA A 22 -4.15 -24.67 29.79
CA ALA A 22 -4.15 -23.26 29.49
C ALA A 22 -3.54 -23.01 28.10
N PRO A 23 -4.24 -22.31 27.18
CA PRO A 23 -3.55 -21.73 26.05
C PRO A 23 -2.63 -20.65 26.61
N THR A 24 -1.34 -20.85 26.37
CA THR A 24 -0.28 -19.84 26.53
C THR A 24 -0.80 -18.47 26.15
N GLU A 25 -0.73 -17.53 27.09
CA GLU A 25 -0.95 -16.11 26.83
C GLU A 25 -0.08 -15.69 25.65
N GLY A 26 -0.71 -15.50 24.49
CA GLY A 26 -0.12 -14.70 23.43
C GLY A 26 0.16 -13.29 23.96
N PRO A 27 1.10 -12.55 23.36
CA PRO A 27 1.43 -11.21 23.80
C PRO A 27 0.14 -10.40 23.93
N VAL A 28 -0.10 -9.85 25.12
CA VAL A 28 -1.15 -8.89 25.37
C VAL A 28 -1.02 -7.82 24.32
N LEU A 29 -1.91 -7.84 23.32
CA LEU A 29 -2.02 -6.76 22.37
C LEU A 29 -2.16 -5.48 23.20
N PRO A 30 -1.34 -4.44 22.97
CA PRO A 30 -1.53 -3.19 23.67
C PRO A 30 -2.99 -2.81 23.49
N GLN A 31 -3.69 -2.61 24.61
CA GLN A 31 -5.02 -2.00 24.59
C GLN A 31 -4.91 -0.82 23.64
N ALA A 32 -5.72 -0.85 22.57
CA ALA A 32 -5.79 0.26 21.64
C ALA A 32 -5.88 1.53 22.49
N PRO A 33 -4.97 2.51 22.31
CA PRO A 33 -5.09 3.77 23.02
C PRO A 33 -6.51 4.24 22.80
N ALA A 34 -7.22 4.49 23.90
CA ALA A 34 -8.65 4.75 23.94
C ALA A 34 -9.06 5.49 22.67
N ALA A 35 -9.74 4.77 21.76
CA ALA A 35 -10.16 5.33 20.49
C ALA A 35 -10.82 6.66 20.82
N ALA A 36 -10.22 7.76 20.35
CA ALA A 36 -10.72 9.09 20.59
C ALA A 36 -12.18 9.08 20.16
N SER A 37 -13.05 9.04 21.17
CA SER A 37 -14.50 9.00 21.12
C SER A 37 -15.06 8.62 19.74
N ALA A 38 -15.26 7.32 19.49
CA ALA A 38 -16.21 6.91 18.46
C ALA A 38 -17.58 7.50 18.85
N TYR A 39 -17.89 8.68 18.29
CA TYR A 39 -19.06 9.46 18.68
C TYR A 39 -20.30 8.67 18.28
N LYS A 40 -20.98 8.11 19.29
CA LYS A 40 -22.23 7.36 19.19
C LYS A 40 -23.17 7.99 18.15
N GLN A 41 -23.68 7.13 17.27
CA GLN A 41 -24.71 7.45 16.30
C GLN A 41 -25.96 8.01 16.97
N GLY A 42 -26.26 9.27 16.63
CA GLY A 42 -27.52 9.94 16.94
C GLY A 42 -27.82 10.93 15.83
N SER A 43 -28.99 10.80 15.22
CA SER A 43 -29.55 11.68 14.21
C SER A 43 -30.22 12.88 14.88
N VAL A 44 -29.84 14.11 14.51
CA VAL A 44 -30.67 15.31 14.72
C VAL A 44 -30.40 16.29 13.58
N GLU A 45 -31.31 16.31 12.62
CA GLU A 45 -31.55 17.47 11.76
C GLU A 45 -32.17 18.58 12.62
N ASP A 46 -31.81 19.81 12.26
CA ASP A 46 -32.54 21.03 12.58
C ASP A 46 -32.35 21.62 13.99
N MET A 47 -32.18 22.93 14.00
CA MET A 47 -32.69 23.78 15.06
C MET A 47 -34.16 24.07 14.72
N PRO A 48 -35.14 23.19 15.02
CA PRO A 48 -36.52 23.46 14.66
C PRO A 48 -37.04 24.62 15.52
N LEU A 49 -37.17 25.79 14.91
CA LEU A 49 -37.99 26.85 15.47
C LEU A 49 -39.38 26.73 14.83
N ARG A 50 -40.42 26.64 15.66
CA ARG A 50 -41.80 26.72 15.19
C ARG A 50 -42.28 28.16 15.32
N ALA A 51 -42.61 28.75 14.19
CA ALA A 51 -43.23 30.05 14.08
C ALA A 51 -44.70 29.88 13.68
N ARG A 52 -45.57 30.75 14.19
CA ARG A 52 -46.97 30.87 13.79
C ARG A 52 -47.22 32.32 13.39
N ILE A 53 -47.69 32.57 12.18
CA ILE A 53 -48.21 33.88 11.78
C ILE A 53 -49.69 33.92 12.10
N GLU A 54 -50.12 34.89 12.89
CA GLU A 54 -51.51 35.18 13.19
C GLU A 54 -51.89 36.49 12.52
N HIS A 55 -53.09 36.59 11.96
CA HIS A 55 -53.54 37.82 11.32
C HIS A 55 -54.43 38.62 12.27
N THR A 56 -54.14 39.91 12.40
CA THR A 56 -54.88 40.83 13.27
C THR A 56 -55.38 42.04 12.47
N ALA A 57 -56.33 42.78 13.05
CA ALA A 57 -56.87 43.99 12.41
C ALA A 57 -55.82 45.10 12.17
N SER A 58 -54.68 45.06 12.87
CA SER A 58 -53.55 46.00 12.74
C SER A 58 -52.38 45.45 11.91
N GLY A 59 -52.50 44.25 11.32
CA GLY A 59 -51.45 43.58 10.54
C GLY A 59 -51.12 42.18 11.03
N ASP A 60 -50.15 41.51 10.40
CA ASP A 60 -49.75 40.16 10.80
C ASP A 60 -48.88 40.22 12.07
N ARG A 61 -49.02 39.18 12.90
CA ARG A 61 -48.31 38.96 14.14
C ARG A 61 -47.57 37.63 14.06
N LEU A 62 -46.25 37.65 14.14
CA LEU A 62 -45.43 36.43 14.23
C LEU A 62 -45.29 36.03 15.70
N VAL A 63 -45.72 34.82 16.02
CA VAL A 63 -45.63 34.18 17.33
C VAL A 63 -44.64 33.03 17.24
N LEU A 64 -43.55 33.08 18.00
CA LEU A 64 -42.61 31.97 18.10
C LEU A 64 -43.07 31.04 19.23
N GLY A 65 -43.51 29.83 18.87
CA GLY A 65 -43.85 28.80 19.83
C GLY A 65 -42.58 28.14 20.33
N LEU A 66 -42.06 28.61 21.45
CA LEU A 66 -40.88 28.04 22.09
C LEU A 66 -41.37 27.05 23.14
N SER A 67 -41.27 25.75 22.84
CA SER A 67 -41.65 24.72 23.82
C SER A 67 -40.83 24.89 25.11
N PRO A 68 -41.42 24.67 26.32
CA PRO A 68 -40.68 24.78 27.58
C PRO A 68 -39.44 23.87 27.56
N GLY A 69 -38.26 24.47 27.47
CA GLY A 69 -37.00 23.74 27.26
C GLY A 69 -36.53 23.71 25.81
N LEU A 70 -36.42 24.88 25.16
CA LEU A 70 -35.69 25.09 23.91
C LEU A 70 -34.22 24.64 24.09
N ARG A 71 -33.97 23.33 24.00
CA ARG A 71 -32.62 22.79 23.81
C ARG A 71 -32.31 22.99 22.35
N ALA A 72 -31.63 24.08 22.00
CA ALA A 72 -30.94 24.18 20.73
C ALA A 72 -29.91 23.04 20.69
N ARG A 73 -30.34 21.86 20.22
CA ARG A 73 -29.43 20.74 19.97
C ARG A 73 -28.71 21.05 18.67
N LEU A 74 -27.72 21.94 18.73
CA LEU A 74 -26.71 22.04 17.71
C LEU A 74 -25.76 20.85 17.89
N ASN A 75 -26.19 19.65 17.52
CA ASN A 75 -25.22 18.59 17.33
C ASN A 75 -24.67 18.75 15.91
N PRO A 76 -23.38 19.10 15.73
CA PRO A 76 -22.76 19.03 14.42
C PRO A 76 -22.62 17.57 14.03
N ARG A 77 -23.58 17.09 13.25
CA ARG A 77 -23.33 16.03 12.30
C ARG A 77 -23.61 16.57 10.92
N SER A 78 -22.58 17.13 10.29
CA SER A 78 -22.42 16.91 8.86
C SER A 78 -22.39 15.39 8.66
N ALA A 79 -23.24 14.83 7.80
CA ALA A 79 -22.95 13.47 7.36
C ALA A 79 -21.89 13.54 6.29
N LYS A 80 -20.85 12.76 6.51
CA LYS A 80 -19.63 12.69 5.71
C LYS A 80 -18.70 13.86 5.97
N GLY A 81 -17.73 13.63 6.85
CA GLY A 81 -16.41 14.25 6.85
C GLY A 81 -16.30 15.76 7.13
N PHE A 82 -17.18 16.62 6.63
CA PHE A 82 -17.03 18.07 6.73
C PHE A 82 -16.87 18.56 8.17
N SER A 83 -15.73 19.18 8.46
CA SER A 83 -15.58 20.02 9.65
C SER A 83 -15.92 21.44 9.24
N THR A 84 -17.20 21.81 9.27
CA THR A 84 -17.49 23.22 9.43
C THR A 84 -17.12 23.61 10.85
N GLN A 85 -16.70 24.86 11.06
CA GLN A 85 -16.70 25.44 12.40
C GLN A 85 -18.15 25.47 12.85
N ALA A 86 -18.61 24.36 13.42
CA ALA A 86 -19.91 24.28 14.04
C ALA A 86 -19.95 25.35 15.12
N ALA A 87 -21.01 26.16 15.13
CA ALA A 87 -21.22 27.10 16.21
C ALA A 87 -21.20 26.30 17.53
N ASP A 88 -20.21 26.57 18.38
CA ASP A 88 -20.10 25.90 19.66
C ASP A 88 -21.34 26.22 20.47
N VAL A 89 -22.13 25.20 20.78
CA VAL A 89 -23.42 25.35 21.46
C VAL A 89 -23.24 26.00 22.82
N SER A 90 -22.06 25.83 23.44
CA SER A 90 -21.72 26.45 24.72
C SER A 90 -21.56 27.97 24.61
N GLN A 91 -21.33 28.49 23.41
CA GLN A 91 -21.22 29.93 23.16
C GLN A 91 -22.57 30.59 22.91
N LEU A 92 -23.65 29.84 22.66
CA LEU A 92 -24.98 30.42 22.40
C LEU A 92 -25.56 31.07 23.65
N ALA A 93 -25.80 32.38 23.61
CA ALA A 93 -26.44 33.11 24.71
C ALA A 93 -27.72 33.83 24.29
N PHE A 94 -27.79 34.33 23.05
CA PHE A 94 -28.95 35.08 22.56
C PHE A 94 -29.39 34.69 21.15
N LEU A 95 -30.67 34.96 20.86
CA LEU A 95 -31.33 34.78 19.58
C LEU A 95 -32.02 36.09 19.15
N GLN A 96 -31.87 36.48 17.88
CA GLN A 96 -32.67 37.54 17.27
C GLN A 96 -33.38 37.01 16.04
N ILE A 97 -34.67 37.32 15.91
CA ILE A 97 -35.45 37.03 14.71
C ILE A 97 -35.57 38.29 13.87
N SER A 98 -35.35 38.16 12.57
CA SER A 98 -35.61 39.22 11.61
C SER A 98 -36.50 38.73 10.48
N VAL A 99 -37.44 39.57 10.05
CA VAL A 99 -38.31 39.32 8.90
C VAL A 99 -37.96 40.29 7.77
N THR A 100 -37.69 39.75 6.58
CA THR A 100 -37.48 40.50 5.34
C THR A 100 -38.42 40.01 4.25
N GLY A 101 -38.79 40.86 3.31
CA GLY A 101 -39.69 40.47 2.23
C GLY A 101 -40.17 41.65 1.41
N PRO A 102 -40.98 41.40 0.37
CA PRO A 102 -41.61 42.46 -0.41
C PRO A 102 -42.40 43.42 0.49
N GLY A 103 -42.30 44.73 0.21
CA GLY A 103 -42.95 45.79 0.99
C GLY A 103 -42.31 46.10 2.35
N ILE A 104 -41.19 45.46 2.70
CA ILE A 104 -40.40 45.76 3.91
C ILE A 104 -39.10 46.43 3.48
N SER A 105 -38.99 47.75 3.68
CA SER A 105 -37.81 48.54 3.29
C SER A 105 -36.60 48.35 4.20
N SER A 106 -36.80 47.83 5.42
CA SER A 106 -35.74 47.49 6.37
C SER A 106 -36.17 46.29 7.22
N PRO A 107 -35.26 45.35 7.53
CA PRO A 107 -35.62 44.15 8.30
C PRO A 107 -36.37 44.49 9.58
N ILE A 108 -37.52 43.84 9.80
CA ILE A 108 -38.25 43.96 11.07
C ILE A 108 -37.59 43.01 12.05
N ASN A 109 -36.99 43.53 13.13
CA ASN A 109 -36.21 42.75 14.09
C ASN A 109 -36.98 42.57 15.41
N SER A 110 -36.84 41.40 16.03
CA SER A 110 -37.23 41.18 17.42
C SER A 110 -36.21 41.81 18.38
N ALA A 111 -36.60 41.92 19.66
CA ALA A 111 -35.63 42.06 20.74
C ALA A 111 -34.68 40.84 20.80
N MET A 112 -33.53 41.01 21.44
CA MET A 112 -32.61 39.91 21.75
C MET A 112 -33.23 39.00 22.83
N LEU A 113 -33.30 37.71 22.52
CA LEU A 113 -33.94 36.70 23.35
C LEU A 113 -32.87 35.86 24.03
N SER A 114 -32.90 35.75 25.35
CA SER A 114 -31.95 34.90 26.07
C SER A 114 -32.26 33.42 25.87
N ILE A 115 -31.22 32.65 25.53
CA ILE A 115 -31.28 31.20 25.34
C ILE A 115 -30.91 30.55 26.69
N GLY A 116 -31.92 30.09 27.45
CA GLY A 116 -31.70 29.42 28.75
C GLY A 116 -32.75 29.70 29.83
N GLY A 117 -33.61 30.71 29.64
CA GLY A 117 -34.77 30.99 30.50
C GLY A 117 -36.06 30.31 30.02
N ALA A 118 -37.13 30.35 30.83
CA ALA A 118 -38.48 30.07 30.35
C ALA A 118 -38.83 31.14 29.30
N VAL A 119 -38.76 30.77 28.02
CA VAL A 119 -39.02 31.72 26.95
C VAL A 119 -40.53 31.80 26.76
N ASN A 120 -41.11 32.96 27.08
CA ASN A 120 -42.49 33.27 26.69
C ASN A 120 -42.58 33.38 25.17
N ASP A 121 -43.79 33.19 24.62
CA ASP A 121 -44.06 33.42 23.20
C ASP A 121 -43.51 34.79 22.77
N VAL A 122 -42.65 34.78 21.75
CA VAL A 122 -42.10 36.02 21.19
C VAL A 122 -43.05 36.50 20.13
N VAL A 123 -43.55 37.72 20.33
CA VAL A 123 -44.56 38.31 19.47
C VAL A 123 -43.97 39.50 18.72
N MET A 124 -43.80 39.37 17.42
CA MET A 124 -43.48 40.48 16.52
C MET A 124 -44.77 40.96 15.86
N GLN A 125 -44.99 42.28 15.83
CA GLN A 125 -46.21 42.89 15.32
C GLN A 125 -45.96 43.65 14.01
N ASN A 126 -47.05 44.03 13.34
CA ASN A 126 -47.07 44.88 12.14
C ASN A 126 -46.26 44.30 10.97
N ILE A 127 -46.24 42.97 10.82
CA ILE A 127 -45.63 42.34 9.65
C ILE A 127 -46.63 42.51 8.49
N PRO A 128 -46.27 43.17 7.38
CA PRO A 128 -47.18 43.30 6.25
C PRO A 128 -47.47 41.93 5.61
N PRO A 129 -48.66 41.66 5.06
CA PRO A 129 -48.90 40.45 4.29
C PRO A 129 -48.10 40.45 2.99
N GLY A 130 -47.65 39.28 2.51
CA GLY A 130 -46.94 39.17 1.24
C GLY A 130 -46.33 37.79 0.97
N SER A 131 -45.96 37.55 -0.29
CA SER A 131 -45.37 36.29 -0.76
C SER A 131 -43.87 36.20 -0.46
N ASN A 132 -43.39 34.98 -0.22
CA ASN A 132 -41.96 34.62 -0.16
C ASN A 132 -41.14 35.49 0.81
N ARG A 133 -41.70 35.74 1.99
CA ARG A 133 -41.05 36.39 3.12
C ARG A 133 -40.03 35.46 3.75
N VAL A 134 -38.92 36.04 4.19
CA VAL A 134 -37.81 35.31 4.82
C VAL A 134 -37.79 35.63 6.31
N ILE A 135 -37.87 34.59 7.13
CA ILE A 135 -37.57 34.64 8.57
C ILE A 135 -36.13 34.19 8.73
N LYS A 136 -35.32 35.00 9.40
CA LYS A 136 -33.94 34.66 9.78
C LYS A 136 -33.85 34.64 11.30
N ALA A 137 -33.36 33.52 11.83
CA ALA A 137 -32.99 33.32 13.22
C ALA A 137 -31.47 33.39 13.34
N GLN A 138 -30.95 34.51 13.87
CA GLN A 138 -29.52 34.73 14.09
C GLN A 138 -29.17 34.48 15.56
N PHE A 139 -28.13 33.70 15.80
CA PHE A 139 -27.63 33.44 17.15
C PHE A 139 -26.41 34.29 17.48
N PHE A 140 -26.25 34.59 18.77
CA PHE A 140 -25.22 35.47 19.31
C PHE A 140 -24.59 34.89 20.58
N ASP A 141 -23.35 35.32 20.85
CA ASP A 141 -22.61 34.93 22.04
C ASP A 141 -22.99 35.75 23.29
N ALA A 142 -22.37 35.44 24.43
CA ALA A 142 -22.60 36.15 25.70
C ALA A 142 -22.28 37.65 25.63
N ASN A 143 -21.45 38.08 24.68
CA ASN A 143 -21.08 39.47 24.42
C ASN A 143 -21.96 40.12 23.34
N GLN A 144 -23.06 39.46 22.95
CA GLN A 144 -23.98 39.88 21.89
C GLN A 144 -23.31 40.04 20.52
N GLN A 145 -22.21 39.33 20.27
CA GLN A 145 -21.59 39.25 18.95
C GLN A 145 -22.24 38.14 18.13
N PRO A 146 -22.56 38.38 16.84
CA PRO A 146 -23.19 37.38 16.00
C PRO A 146 -22.23 36.21 15.76
N ILE A 147 -22.69 34.99 16.04
CA ILE A 147 -21.87 33.80 15.80
C ILE A 147 -21.98 33.44 14.32
N VAL A 148 -20.82 33.38 13.65
CA VAL A 148 -20.71 33.10 12.22
C VAL A 148 -21.30 31.71 11.93
N ASN A 149 -22.14 31.61 10.90
CA ASN A 149 -22.83 30.38 10.48
C ASN A 149 -23.80 29.76 11.51
N ALA A 150 -24.07 30.43 12.64
CA ALA A 150 -25.14 30.09 13.57
C ALA A 150 -26.45 30.77 13.14
N VAL A 151 -27.02 30.29 12.02
CA VAL A 151 -28.24 30.85 11.42
C VAL A 151 -29.19 29.74 11.01
N ALA A 152 -30.47 29.93 11.29
CA ALA A 152 -31.57 29.17 10.68
C ALA A 152 -32.47 30.13 9.91
N MET A 153 -33.08 29.64 8.82
CA MET A 153 -33.98 30.46 8.01
C MET A 153 -35.27 29.70 7.72
N GLY A 154 -36.30 30.42 7.32
CA GLY A 154 -37.56 29.88 6.84
C GLY A 154 -38.14 30.83 5.80
N VAL A 155 -38.84 30.29 4.81
CA VAL A 155 -39.54 31.08 3.79
C VAL A 155 -41.02 30.76 3.87
N TYR A 156 -41.86 31.80 3.87
CA TYR A 156 -43.31 31.67 3.96
C TYR A 156 -44.02 32.74 3.13
N SER A 157 -45.30 32.52 2.87
CA SER A 157 -46.18 33.50 2.22
C SER A 157 -47.37 33.76 3.12
N SER A 158 -47.72 35.03 3.35
CA SER A 158 -48.97 35.41 4.02
C SER A 158 -49.87 36.21 3.09
N ASN A 159 -51.15 35.82 3.03
CA ASN A 159 -52.11 36.38 2.08
C ASN A 159 -53.12 37.35 2.73
N GLY A 160 -52.93 37.73 3.99
CA GLY A 160 -53.91 38.56 4.71
C GLY A 160 -55.19 37.80 5.10
N SER A 161 -55.16 36.46 5.14
CA SER A 161 -56.27 35.61 5.61
C SER A 161 -56.27 35.39 7.14
N SER A 162 -57.44 35.39 7.80
CA SER A 162 -57.58 35.18 9.26
C SER A 162 -57.07 33.84 9.80
N SER A 163 -56.64 32.92 8.94
CA SER A 163 -56.07 31.63 9.33
C SER A 163 -54.59 31.76 9.69
N ALA A 164 -54.19 31.15 10.81
CA ALA A 164 -52.80 31.17 11.21
C ALA A 164 -51.93 30.23 10.36
N ILE A 165 -50.70 30.65 10.05
CA ILE A 165 -49.76 29.91 9.20
C ILE A 165 -48.62 29.38 10.06
N SER A 166 -48.42 28.06 10.07
CA SER A 166 -47.24 27.44 10.69
C SER A 166 -46.04 27.56 9.76
N VAL A 167 -44.91 28.03 10.29
CA VAL A 167 -43.65 28.20 9.56
C VAL A 167 -42.55 27.44 10.28
N ASP A 168 -41.85 26.58 9.53
CA ASP A 168 -40.65 25.90 9.98
C ASP A 168 -39.42 26.78 9.69
N VAL A 169 -38.66 27.14 10.72
CA VAL A 169 -37.37 27.82 10.58
C VAL A 169 -36.29 26.83 10.97
N ARG A 170 -35.44 26.44 10.00
CA ARG A 170 -34.52 25.31 10.10
C ARG A 170 -33.22 25.59 9.37
N ARG A 171 -32.20 24.76 9.61
CA ARG A 171 -30.91 24.90 8.92
C ARG A 171 -30.98 24.43 7.47
N ARG A 172 -31.83 23.45 7.15
CA ARG A 172 -32.12 23.00 5.77
C ARG A 172 -32.49 24.16 4.83
N PHE A 173 -33.31 25.09 5.31
CA PHE A 173 -33.77 26.25 4.53
C PHE A 173 -32.74 27.39 4.45
N LEU A 174 -31.53 27.24 4.99
CA LEU A 174 -30.51 28.29 4.99
C LEU A 174 -30.16 28.77 3.58
N VAL A 175 -29.92 27.84 2.65
CA VAL A 175 -29.58 28.18 1.26
C VAL A 175 -30.77 28.86 0.57
N LEU A 176 -31.97 28.30 0.69
CA LEU A 176 -33.18 28.92 0.14
C LEU A 176 -33.40 30.33 0.69
N GLY A 177 -33.31 30.50 2.01
CA GLY A 177 -33.47 31.79 2.66
C GLY A 177 -32.45 32.82 2.17
N ARG A 178 -31.18 32.44 2.01
CA ARG A 178 -30.14 33.31 1.44
C ARG A 178 -30.43 33.68 -0.01
N VAL A 179 -30.82 32.72 -0.85
CA VAL A 179 -31.16 32.95 -2.26
C VAL A 179 -32.33 33.92 -2.39
N ILE A 180 -33.43 33.68 -1.65
CA ILE A 180 -34.60 34.56 -1.67
C ILE A 180 -34.26 35.94 -1.10
N GLN A 181 -33.52 36.03 0.00
CA GLN A 181 -33.11 37.31 0.58
C GLN A 181 -32.23 38.13 -0.39
N GLN A 182 -31.30 37.48 -1.08
CA GLN A 182 -30.44 38.14 -2.07
C GLN A 182 -31.24 38.57 -3.31
N LEU A 183 -32.11 37.71 -3.84
CA LEU A 183 -33.01 38.08 -4.94
C LEU A 183 -33.96 39.23 -4.57
N LEU A 184 -34.45 39.30 -3.33
CA LEU A 184 -35.27 40.42 -2.86
C LEU A 184 -34.49 41.75 -2.90
N SER A 185 -33.19 41.71 -2.65
CA SER A 185 -32.32 42.90 -2.69
C SER A 185 -31.91 43.33 -4.09
N THR A 186 -31.80 42.39 -5.05
CA THR A 186 -31.29 42.67 -6.39
C THR A 186 -32.36 42.64 -7.47
N GLN A 187 -33.33 41.73 -7.39
CA GLN A 187 -34.37 41.46 -8.40
C GLN A 187 -35.70 41.04 -7.75
N PRO A 188 -36.36 41.94 -6.98
CA PRO A 188 -37.56 41.61 -6.20
C PRO A 188 -38.73 41.07 -7.05
N ASN A 189 -38.80 41.45 -8.34
CA ASN A 189 -39.85 41.00 -9.26
C ASN A 189 -39.78 39.48 -9.54
N LEU A 190 -38.58 38.88 -9.54
CA LEU A 190 -38.45 37.43 -9.72
C LEU A 190 -39.00 36.63 -8.54
N VAL A 191 -39.02 37.23 -7.34
CA VAL A 191 -39.44 36.56 -6.12
C VAL A 191 -40.97 36.48 -6.01
N ALA A 192 -41.71 37.46 -6.56
CA ALA A 192 -43.15 37.59 -6.35
C ALA A 192 -43.99 36.39 -6.86
N GLY A 193 -43.50 35.66 -7.87
CA GLY A 193 -44.17 34.48 -8.44
C GLY A 193 -43.35 33.19 -8.37
N MET A 194 -42.27 33.18 -7.60
CA MET A 194 -41.35 32.04 -7.54
C MET A 194 -41.96 30.87 -6.77
N ASP A 195 -41.91 29.68 -7.36
CA ASP A 195 -42.22 28.43 -6.66
C ASP A 195 -41.05 28.05 -5.73
N VAL A 196 -41.10 28.58 -4.51
CA VAL A 196 -40.10 28.31 -3.48
C VAL A 196 -40.03 26.83 -3.08
N SER A 197 -41.10 26.06 -3.30
CA SER A 197 -41.12 24.62 -3.03
C SER A 197 -40.33 23.84 -4.09
N ALA A 198 -40.49 24.20 -5.36
CA ALA A 198 -39.68 23.65 -6.44
C ALA A 198 -38.20 24.05 -6.30
N LEU A 199 -37.92 25.29 -5.90
CA LEU A 199 -36.54 25.73 -5.65
C LEU A 199 -35.91 24.98 -4.48
N GLN A 200 -36.65 24.81 -3.37
CA GLN A 200 -36.19 24.02 -2.23
C GLN A 200 -35.88 22.56 -2.65
N SER A 201 -36.74 21.95 -3.47
CA SER A 201 -36.50 20.59 -3.99
C SER A 201 -35.22 20.48 -4.81
N GLN A 202 -34.89 21.49 -5.63
CA GLN A 202 -33.62 21.51 -6.38
C GLN A 202 -32.41 21.67 -5.43
N ILE A 203 -32.53 22.52 -4.41
CA ILE A 203 -31.48 22.71 -3.39
C ILE A 203 -31.28 21.42 -2.58
N ASP A 204 -32.36 20.76 -2.18
CA ASP A 204 -32.35 19.51 -1.41
C ASP A 204 -31.63 18.38 -2.18
N ARG A 205 -31.83 18.29 -3.50
CA ARG A 205 -31.11 17.33 -4.34
C ARG A 205 -29.58 17.51 -4.27
N ARG A 206 -29.10 18.74 -4.03
CA ARG A 206 -27.67 18.99 -3.79
C ARG A 206 -27.27 18.74 -2.32
N GLN A 207 -28.12 19.12 -1.37
CA GLN A 207 -27.84 18.98 0.06
C GLN A 207 -27.83 17.52 0.55
N TYR A 208 -28.68 16.66 -0.03
CA TYR A 208 -28.87 15.27 0.40
C TYR A 208 -28.44 14.22 -0.63
N GLY A 209 -28.27 14.61 -1.90
CA GLY A 209 -27.77 13.74 -2.97
C GLY A 209 -28.88 13.14 -3.81
N GLY A 210 -29.16 13.77 -4.95
CA GLY A 210 -29.88 13.21 -6.11
C GLY A 210 -31.37 12.94 -5.95
N ASP A 211 -31.79 12.28 -4.86
CA ASP A 211 -33.17 11.83 -4.62
C ASP A 211 -34.06 12.88 -3.93
N GLY A 212 -33.46 13.95 -3.39
CA GLY A 212 -34.17 15.04 -2.73
C GLY A 212 -34.85 14.63 -1.42
N THR A 213 -34.57 13.43 -0.90
CA THR A 213 -35.12 12.97 0.38
C THR A 213 -34.32 13.58 1.54
N PRO A 214 -34.97 14.08 2.61
CA PRO A 214 -34.26 14.62 3.76
C PRO A 214 -33.44 13.51 4.44
N GLY A 215 -32.12 13.63 4.35
CA GLY A 215 -31.13 12.77 4.97
C GLY A 215 -30.14 13.60 5.77
N PRO A 216 -28.99 13.06 6.18
CA PRO A 216 -27.96 13.91 6.77
C PRO A 216 -27.21 14.65 5.64
N PHE A 217 -26.93 15.95 5.83
CA PHE A 217 -26.34 16.82 4.80
C PHE A 217 -25.03 16.25 4.25
N LEU A 218 -24.92 16.10 2.92
CA LEU A 218 -23.67 15.79 2.21
C LEU A 218 -22.63 16.89 2.37
N VAL A 219 -23.08 18.15 2.42
CA VAL A 219 -22.29 19.36 2.63
C VAL A 219 -23.09 20.29 3.51
N ASP A 220 -22.46 20.96 4.49
CA ASP A 220 -23.14 21.94 5.33
C ASP A 220 -23.81 23.03 4.46
N PRO A 221 -25.11 23.32 4.65
CA PRO A 221 -25.82 24.36 3.90
C PRO A 221 -25.14 25.74 3.91
N ALA A 222 -24.35 26.05 4.93
CA ALA A 222 -23.62 27.32 5.02
C ALA A 222 -22.50 27.45 3.97
N LEU A 223 -22.00 26.34 3.44
CA LEU A 223 -20.89 26.26 2.47
C LEU A 223 -21.34 26.30 1.00
N ILE A 224 -22.65 26.20 0.72
CA ILE A 224 -23.18 26.29 -0.64
C ILE A 224 -23.19 27.77 -1.05
N ASP A 225 -22.64 28.07 -2.24
CA ASP A 225 -22.63 29.43 -2.77
C ASP A 225 -24.02 29.84 -3.27
N SER A 226 -24.74 30.61 -2.43
CA SER A 226 -26.05 31.15 -2.80
C SER A 226 -25.95 32.19 -3.92
N SER A 227 -24.83 32.87 -4.10
CA SER A 227 -24.67 33.90 -5.14
C SER A 227 -24.64 33.27 -6.53
N LEU A 228 -24.00 32.12 -6.68
CA LEU A 228 -24.03 31.38 -7.94
C LEU A 228 -25.45 30.91 -8.30
N ILE A 229 -26.22 30.44 -7.31
CA ILE A 229 -27.64 30.07 -7.51
C ILE A 229 -28.44 31.29 -7.96
N VAL A 230 -28.25 32.44 -7.31
CA VAL A 230 -28.91 33.70 -7.68
C VAL A 230 -28.54 34.12 -9.11
N ASN A 231 -27.27 34.06 -9.49
CA ASN A 231 -26.80 34.41 -10.83
C ASN A 231 -27.40 33.48 -11.89
N ASN A 232 -27.41 32.17 -11.63
CA ASN A 232 -27.99 31.18 -12.55
C ASN A 232 -29.50 31.34 -12.69
N LEU A 233 -30.23 31.57 -11.59
CA LEU A 233 -31.66 31.87 -11.62
C LEU A 233 -31.94 33.17 -12.38
N THR A 234 -31.12 34.19 -12.17
CA THR A 234 -31.22 35.49 -12.88
C THR A 234 -31.04 35.30 -14.38
N ALA A 235 -29.98 34.59 -14.79
CA ALA A 235 -29.71 34.27 -16.19
C ALA A 235 -30.84 33.42 -16.82
N ALA A 236 -31.47 32.56 -16.03
CA ALA A 236 -32.62 31.76 -16.43
C ALA A 236 -33.98 32.48 -16.30
N ASN A 237 -33.99 33.78 -15.98
CA ASN A 237 -35.21 34.57 -15.77
C ASN A 237 -36.20 33.92 -14.75
N GLY A 238 -35.66 33.34 -13.67
CA GLY A 238 -36.43 32.69 -12.61
C GLY A 238 -36.90 31.25 -12.92
N ILE A 239 -36.51 30.67 -14.06
CA ILE A 239 -36.87 29.28 -14.41
C ILE A 239 -36.05 28.31 -13.55
N ILE A 240 -36.67 27.69 -12.55
CA ILE A 240 -36.00 26.77 -11.60
C ILE A 240 -35.56 25.46 -12.30
N ALA A 241 -36.29 25.01 -13.32
CA ALA A 241 -36.03 23.74 -14.01
C ALA A 241 -34.70 23.72 -14.80
N SER A 242 -34.11 24.88 -15.11
CA SER A 242 -32.83 24.98 -15.82
C SER A 242 -31.61 24.99 -14.90
N LEU A 243 -31.80 24.92 -13.57
CA LEU A 243 -30.69 24.85 -12.63
C LEU A 243 -29.98 23.50 -12.73
N ASP A 244 -28.71 23.52 -13.14
CA ASP A 244 -27.83 22.35 -13.09
C ASP A 244 -27.27 22.19 -11.67
N ILE A 245 -27.85 21.23 -10.92
CA ILE A 245 -27.44 20.90 -9.56
C ILE A 245 -26.01 20.33 -9.48
N SER A 246 -25.42 19.87 -10.60
CA SER A 246 -24.05 19.36 -10.64
C SER A 246 -23.01 20.49 -10.63
N GLN A 247 -23.37 21.68 -11.09
CA GLN A 247 -22.49 22.84 -11.23
C GLN A 247 -22.51 23.81 -10.05
N LEU A 248 -23.20 23.47 -8.96
CA LEU A 248 -23.20 24.31 -7.76
C LEU A 248 -21.82 24.36 -7.12
N ALA A 249 -21.29 25.57 -6.96
CA ALA A 249 -20.02 25.88 -6.31
C ALA A 249 -20.14 25.93 -4.78
N TYR A 250 -18.99 25.89 -4.13
CA TYR A 250 -18.87 25.95 -2.69
C TYR A 250 -18.02 27.15 -2.25
N VAL A 251 -18.37 27.75 -1.11
CA VAL A 251 -17.64 28.87 -0.51
C VAL A 251 -16.65 28.33 0.52
N PHE A 252 -15.63 27.62 0.05
CA PHE A 252 -14.51 27.21 0.89
C PHE A 252 -13.19 27.20 0.13
N THR A 253 -12.11 27.41 0.86
CA THR A 253 -10.75 27.19 0.38
C THR A 253 -10.47 25.70 0.36
N THR A 254 -10.05 25.18 -0.79
CA THR A 254 -9.74 23.76 -0.96
C THR A 254 -8.37 23.42 -0.37
N SER A 255 -8.19 22.16 -0.01
CA SER A 255 -6.91 21.60 0.42
C SER A 255 -6.25 20.81 -0.71
N THR A 256 -4.96 20.53 -0.57
CA THR A 256 -4.19 19.68 -1.47
C THR A 256 -3.50 18.59 -0.67
N LEU A 257 -3.53 17.35 -1.14
CA LEU A 257 -2.78 16.22 -0.59
C LEU A 257 -1.60 15.92 -1.51
N THR A 258 -0.42 15.83 -0.93
CA THR A 258 0.81 15.50 -1.67
C THR A 258 1.43 14.24 -1.08
N LEU A 259 1.69 13.26 -1.94
CA LEU A 259 2.19 11.94 -1.57
C LEU A 259 3.41 11.59 -2.43
N PRO A 260 4.64 11.68 -1.89
CA PRO A 260 5.80 11.08 -2.54
C PRO A 260 5.70 9.55 -2.56
N VAL A 261 5.96 8.99 -3.74
CA VAL A 261 5.91 7.55 -4.04
C VAL A 261 7.26 7.11 -4.60
N THR A 262 7.86 6.12 -3.97
CA THR A 262 9.09 5.47 -4.40
C THR A 262 8.97 3.94 -4.36
N GLY A 263 9.83 3.25 -5.11
CA GLY A 263 9.91 1.78 -5.08
C GLY A 263 8.92 1.06 -6.00
N LEU A 264 8.07 1.77 -6.76
CA LEU A 264 7.33 1.14 -7.86
C LEU A 264 8.31 0.64 -8.92
N LEU A 265 7.97 -0.49 -9.55
CA LEU A 265 8.82 -1.16 -10.51
C LEU A 265 8.21 -1.06 -11.91
N GLY A 266 9.06 -0.96 -12.95
CA GLY A 266 8.60 -0.96 -14.33
C GLY A 266 7.50 0.07 -14.62
N SER A 267 6.34 -0.42 -15.05
CA SER A 267 5.14 0.38 -15.38
C SER A 267 4.07 0.40 -14.27
N ASP A 268 4.41 -0.07 -13.06
CA ASP A 268 3.47 -0.07 -11.93
C ASP A 268 3.06 1.35 -11.54
N THR A 269 1.81 1.50 -11.10
CA THR A 269 1.26 2.78 -10.67
C THR A 269 0.45 2.65 -9.38
N LEU A 270 0.28 3.76 -8.67
CA LEU A 270 -0.68 3.92 -7.59
C LEU A 270 -1.82 4.83 -8.02
N THR A 271 -3.05 4.43 -7.74
CA THR A 271 -4.23 5.29 -7.80
C THR A 271 -4.58 5.75 -6.40
N VAL A 272 -4.59 7.06 -6.17
CA VAL A 272 -4.97 7.67 -4.88
C VAL A 272 -6.30 8.39 -5.06
N ARG A 273 -7.25 8.18 -4.15
CA ARG A 273 -8.55 8.85 -4.11
C ARG A 273 -8.85 9.31 -2.68
N VAL A 274 -9.25 10.57 -2.52
CA VAL A 274 -9.87 11.06 -1.28
C VAL A 274 -11.39 10.93 -1.42
N ASP A 275 -12.08 10.42 -0.42
CA ASP A 275 -13.56 10.24 -0.47
C ASP A 275 -14.33 11.52 -0.16
N ASP A 276 -13.85 12.64 -0.70
CA ASP A 276 -14.50 13.93 -0.59
C ASP A 276 -15.37 14.20 -1.85
N PRO A 277 -16.32 15.15 -1.81
CA PRO A 277 -17.25 15.36 -2.92
C PRO A 277 -16.69 16.16 -4.10
N THR A 278 -15.47 16.70 -4.01
CA THR A 278 -14.92 17.66 -4.98
C THR A 278 -13.61 17.23 -5.63
N SER A 279 -12.83 16.36 -5.01
CA SER A 279 -11.57 15.87 -5.58
C SER A 279 -11.77 14.67 -6.50
N THR A 280 -10.81 14.45 -7.37
CA THR A 280 -10.77 13.33 -8.30
C THR A 280 -9.58 12.43 -7.98
N ALA A 281 -9.70 11.14 -8.31
CA ALA A 281 -8.60 10.20 -8.14
C ALA A 281 -7.45 10.51 -9.11
N VAL A 282 -6.21 10.32 -8.66
CA VAL A 282 -5.00 10.52 -9.46
C VAL A 282 -4.20 9.21 -9.52
N THR A 283 -3.79 8.82 -10.72
CA THR A 283 -2.97 7.62 -10.96
C THR A 283 -1.59 8.00 -11.47
N GLN A 284 -0.53 7.53 -10.80
CA GLN A 284 0.85 7.84 -11.19
C GLN A 284 1.84 6.75 -10.78
N GLY A 285 2.97 6.67 -11.48
CA GLY A 285 4.14 5.86 -11.09
C GLY A 285 4.95 6.52 -9.96
N ASN A 286 6.24 6.18 -9.87
CA ASN A 286 7.16 6.85 -8.94
C ASN A 286 7.16 8.38 -9.17
N GLY A 287 7.29 9.16 -8.09
CA GLY A 287 7.24 10.61 -8.14
C GLY A 287 6.38 11.19 -7.03
N THR A 288 5.70 12.31 -7.30
CA THR A 288 4.85 12.97 -6.31
C THR A 288 3.41 13.03 -6.83
N ILE A 289 2.52 12.27 -6.20
CA ILE A 289 1.07 12.32 -6.46
C ILE A 289 0.49 13.53 -5.75
N THR A 290 -0.26 14.36 -6.48
CA THR A 290 -0.92 15.55 -5.93
C THR A 290 -2.42 15.49 -6.21
N ILE A 291 -3.23 15.42 -5.15
CA ILE A 291 -4.70 15.56 -5.24
C ILE A 291 -5.07 16.97 -4.82
N THR A 292 -5.71 17.71 -5.71
CA THR A 292 -6.19 19.08 -5.47
C THR A 292 -7.69 19.09 -5.24
N ASN A 293 -8.24 20.27 -4.92
CA ASN A 293 -9.68 20.48 -4.75
C ASN A 293 -10.31 19.61 -3.67
N ILE A 294 -9.57 19.29 -2.60
CA ILE A 294 -10.10 18.52 -1.48
C ILE A 294 -10.96 19.43 -0.62
N ALA A 295 -12.21 19.03 -0.39
CA ALA A 295 -13.10 19.76 0.49
C ALA A 295 -12.60 19.73 1.96
N PRO A 296 -12.74 20.82 2.73
CA PRO A 296 -12.34 20.83 4.13
C PRO A 296 -13.18 19.83 4.94
N GLY A 297 -12.52 19.01 5.75
CA GLY A 297 -13.16 17.93 6.49
C GLY A 297 -12.24 16.76 6.75
N THR A 298 -12.79 15.71 7.33
CA THR A 298 -12.11 14.48 7.71
C THR A 298 -12.54 13.36 6.77
N TRP A 299 -11.68 13.01 5.81
CA TRP A 299 -11.99 12.13 4.68
C TRP A 299 -11.09 10.89 4.67
N PRO A 300 -11.62 9.69 4.44
CA PRO A 300 -10.78 8.53 4.18
C PRO A 300 -10.02 8.69 2.86
N VAL A 301 -8.80 8.18 2.83
CA VAL A 301 -7.95 8.15 1.64
C VAL A 301 -7.78 6.71 1.21
N TYR A 302 -8.07 6.44 -0.06
CA TYR A 302 -7.95 5.15 -0.69
C TYR A 302 -6.72 5.14 -1.58
N VAL A 303 -5.85 4.15 -1.40
CA VAL A 303 -4.68 3.93 -2.25
C VAL A 303 -4.78 2.54 -2.87
N THR A 304 -4.80 2.47 -4.19
CA THR A 304 -4.91 1.22 -4.95
C THR A 304 -3.65 1.01 -5.77
N LEU A 305 -3.03 -0.16 -5.65
CA LEU A 305 -1.93 -0.56 -6.51
C LEU A 305 -2.44 -1.14 -7.83
N ASN A 306 -1.94 -0.60 -8.94
CA ASN A 306 -2.09 -1.20 -10.25
C ASN A 306 -0.74 -1.80 -10.67
N SER A 307 -0.56 -3.09 -10.40
CA SER A 307 0.64 -3.84 -10.78
C SER A 307 0.30 -5.16 -11.45
N SER A 308 1.20 -5.67 -12.29
CA SER A 308 1.09 -6.99 -12.90
C SER A 308 1.58 -8.13 -11.99
N ALA A 309 2.19 -7.83 -10.84
CA ALA A 309 2.74 -8.81 -9.92
C ALA A 309 2.22 -8.64 -8.47
N ASN A 310 2.21 -9.74 -7.72
CA ASN A 310 1.74 -9.78 -6.34
C ASN A 310 2.86 -9.37 -5.39
N PHE A 311 2.68 -8.28 -4.65
CA PHE A 311 3.68 -7.79 -3.70
C PHE A 311 3.10 -7.61 -2.30
N THR A 312 3.92 -7.89 -1.29
CA THR A 312 3.67 -7.52 0.10
C THR A 312 4.46 -6.25 0.37
N TYR A 313 3.77 -5.13 0.63
CA TYR A 313 4.45 -3.88 0.96
C TYR A 313 4.65 -3.79 2.47
N PRO A 314 5.86 -3.46 2.96
CA PRO A 314 5.98 -2.97 4.32
C PRO A 314 5.14 -1.69 4.41
N GLY A 315 4.26 -1.65 5.40
CA GLY A 315 3.23 -0.63 5.46
C GLY A 315 3.77 0.79 5.51
N THR A 316 3.02 1.73 4.96
CA THR A 316 3.31 3.15 5.13
C THR A 316 3.04 3.59 6.56
N THR A 317 3.82 4.55 7.02
CA THR A 317 3.44 5.41 8.14
C THR A 317 2.73 6.64 7.60
N LEU A 318 1.41 6.70 7.75
CA LEU A 318 0.68 7.97 7.74
C LEU A 318 0.35 8.33 9.19
N GLY A 319 0.87 9.45 9.68
CA GLY A 319 0.69 9.84 11.09
C GLY A 319 1.23 8.81 12.10
N GLY A 320 2.24 8.02 11.73
CA GLY A 320 2.88 7.03 12.62
C GLY A 320 2.17 5.66 12.72
N THR A 321 1.08 5.42 11.99
CA THR A 321 0.40 4.11 11.96
C THR A 321 0.84 3.31 10.74
N ILE A 322 1.41 2.12 10.96
CA ILE A 322 1.81 1.17 9.89
C ILE A 322 0.57 0.51 9.32
N LEU A 323 0.29 0.70 8.03
CA LEU A 323 -0.79 0.00 7.34
C LEU A 323 -0.24 -0.99 6.31
N GLN A 324 -0.37 -2.29 6.57
CA GLN A 324 0.09 -3.37 5.69
C GLN A 324 -1.01 -3.75 4.69
N PRO A 325 -0.90 -3.42 3.39
CA PRO A 325 -1.69 -4.11 2.39
C PRO A 325 -1.10 -5.52 2.16
N THR A 326 -1.84 -6.54 2.57
CA THR A 326 -1.69 -7.90 2.01
C THR A 326 -2.18 -7.87 0.57
N GLY A 327 -1.27 -8.08 -0.37
CA GLY A 327 -1.42 -7.66 -1.77
C GLY A 327 -2.24 -8.55 -2.69
N GLN A 328 -2.65 -7.92 -3.79
CA GLN A 328 -2.78 -8.36 -5.18
C GLN A 328 -3.00 -7.08 -6.03
N SER A 329 -2.89 -7.13 -7.36
CA SER A 329 -3.35 -6.03 -8.22
C SER A 329 -4.80 -5.66 -7.88
N GLY A 330 -5.08 -4.38 -7.66
CA GLY A 330 -6.39 -3.92 -7.19
C GLY A 330 -6.59 -3.98 -5.68
N ALA A 331 -5.59 -4.40 -4.90
CA ALA A 331 -5.61 -4.24 -3.45
C ALA A 331 -5.74 -2.76 -3.09
N GLN A 332 -6.82 -2.44 -2.36
CA GLN A 332 -7.12 -1.10 -1.90
C GLN A 332 -6.74 -1.00 -0.42
N LEU A 333 -5.79 -0.13 -0.12
CA LEU A 333 -5.49 0.28 1.24
C LEU A 333 -6.40 1.44 1.62
N LEU A 334 -7.22 1.22 2.65
CA LEU A 334 -7.98 2.27 3.30
C LEU A 334 -7.11 2.90 4.40
N ILE A 335 -6.76 4.17 4.20
CA ILE A 335 -6.21 5.00 5.25
C ILE A 335 -7.37 5.56 6.09
N PRO A 336 -7.33 5.44 7.43
CA PRO A 336 -8.31 6.07 8.32
C PRO A 336 -8.51 7.55 8.00
N ALA A 337 -9.69 8.06 8.31
CA ALA A 337 -10.10 9.40 7.89
C ALA A 337 -9.10 10.50 8.34
N GLN A 338 -8.63 11.29 7.38
CA GLN A 338 -7.63 12.34 7.54
C GLN A 338 -8.28 13.72 7.54
N SER A 339 -7.87 14.59 8.45
CA SER A 339 -8.39 15.96 8.54
C SER A 339 -7.67 16.90 7.57
N PHE A 340 -8.44 17.57 6.72
CA PHE A 340 -8.02 18.56 5.75
C PHE A 340 -8.56 19.93 6.19
N THR A 341 -7.65 20.82 6.60
CA THR A 341 -7.99 22.18 7.05
C THR A 341 -7.35 23.19 6.11
N PRO A 342 -8.08 24.23 5.66
CA PRO A 342 -7.50 25.20 4.76
C PRO A 342 -6.34 25.98 5.40
N GLY A 343 -5.27 26.20 4.63
CA GLY A 343 -4.07 26.89 5.10
C GLY A 343 -3.17 26.05 6.02
N GLN A 344 -3.54 24.82 6.35
CA GLN A 344 -2.65 23.84 6.99
C GLN A 344 -2.08 22.90 5.93
N ALA A 345 -0.80 22.53 6.08
CA ALA A 345 -0.21 21.50 5.23
C ALA A 345 -0.96 20.18 5.46
N ALA A 346 -1.43 19.55 4.38
CA ALA A 346 -2.01 18.22 4.48
C ALA A 346 -0.99 17.21 5.02
N PRO A 347 -1.43 16.15 5.71
CA PRO A 347 -0.52 15.12 6.20
C PRO A 347 0.29 14.53 5.03
N GLN A 348 1.61 14.55 5.16
CA GLN A 348 2.50 13.90 4.21
C GLN A 348 2.62 12.41 4.54
N ALA A 349 2.53 11.57 3.52
CA ALA A 349 2.86 10.16 3.59
C ALA A 349 3.96 9.85 2.59
N ASN A 350 4.96 9.10 3.02
CA ASN A 350 5.89 8.46 2.11
C ASN A 350 5.41 7.04 1.84
N TYR A 351 5.21 6.72 0.57
CA TYR A 351 4.99 5.35 0.11
C TYR A 351 6.32 4.80 -0.39
N ASP A 352 7.02 4.04 0.46
CA ASP A 352 8.21 3.29 0.07
C ASP A 352 7.88 1.80 -0.05
N LEU A 353 7.91 1.31 -1.29
CA LEU A 353 7.47 -0.03 -1.62
C LEU A 353 8.67 -0.97 -1.68
N VAL A 354 8.79 -1.88 -0.71
CA VAL A 354 9.80 -2.94 -0.72
C VAL A 354 9.16 -4.25 -1.19
N PRO A 355 9.60 -4.85 -2.30
CA PRO A 355 9.10 -6.13 -2.77
C PRO A 355 9.43 -7.27 -1.80
N ALA A 356 8.56 -8.28 -1.70
CA ALA A 356 8.87 -9.51 -0.98
C ALA A 356 10.06 -10.25 -1.63
N ALA A 357 10.87 -10.92 -0.80
CA ALA A 357 11.95 -11.76 -1.31
C ALA A 357 11.37 -12.97 -2.07
N PRO A 358 11.87 -13.30 -3.27
CA PRO A 358 11.40 -14.45 -4.02
C PRO A 358 11.77 -15.75 -3.30
N GLN A 359 11.16 -16.85 -3.74
CA GLN A 359 11.56 -18.19 -3.33
C GLN A 359 12.19 -18.91 -4.53
N ILE A 360 13.36 -19.50 -4.36
CA ILE A 360 14.03 -20.26 -5.42
C ILE A 360 13.92 -21.74 -5.13
N SER A 361 13.66 -22.52 -6.18
CA SER A 361 13.49 -23.97 -6.09
C SER A 361 14.68 -24.77 -6.63
N THR A 362 15.61 -24.16 -7.41
CA THR A 362 16.61 -24.94 -8.18
C THR A 362 18.06 -24.43 -8.18
N ALA A 363 18.44 -23.35 -7.48
CA ALA A 363 19.77 -22.76 -7.67
C ALA A 363 20.94 -23.43 -6.91
N ALA A 364 20.70 -24.37 -5.99
CA ALA A 364 21.76 -24.95 -5.16
C ALA A 364 22.58 -26.02 -5.92
N GLY A 365 23.91 -25.92 -5.85
CA GLY A 365 24.83 -26.96 -6.36
C GLY A 365 25.04 -26.95 -7.88
N ILE A 366 24.73 -25.84 -8.55
CA ILE A 366 24.94 -25.70 -10.00
C ILE A 366 26.42 -25.45 -10.28
N PHE A 367 26.98 -26.19 -11.23
CA PHE A 367 28.31 -25.93 -11.80
C PHE A 367 28.14 -25.21 -13.14
N THR A 368 28.79 -24.07 -13.31
CA THR A 368 28.71 -23.28 -14.54
C THR A 368 30.01 -22.50 -14.80
N ARG A 369 30.06 -21.69 -15.87
CA ARG A 369 31.28 -20.95 -16.26
C ARG A 369 31.05 -19.45 -16.34
N SER A 370 32.14 -18.68 -16.30
CA SER A 370 32.12 -17.25 -16.58
C SER A 370 31.46 -16.95 -17.93
N GLY A 371 30.56 -15.98 -17.99
CA GLY A 371 29.92 -15.53 -19.23
C GLY A 371 28.81 -16.44 -19.77
N SER A 372 28.58 -17.63 -19.22
CA SER A 372 27.45 -18.46 -19.65
C SER A 372 26.12 -17.95 -19.12
N GLN A 373 25.03 -18.42 -19.73
CA GLN A 373 23.68 -18.20 -19.21
C GLN A 373 23.39 -19.20 -18.09
N LEU A 374 22.81 -18.70 -17.00
CA LEU A 374 22.31 -19.46 -15.88
C LEU A 374 20.81 -19.22 -15.78
N THR A 375 20.03 -20.30 -15.83
CA THR A 375 18.59 -20.24 -15.57
C THR A 375 18.34 -20.51 -14.10
N ILE A 376 17.61 -19.60 -13.44
CA ILE A 376 17.23 -19.69 -12.04
C ILE A 376 15.72 -19.89 -12.00
N SER A 377 15.25 -21.01 -11.46
CA SER A 377 13.80 -21.26 -11.30
C SER A 377 13.34 -20.96 -9.87
N GLY A 378 12.13 -20.44 -9.73
CA GLY A 378 11.58 -20.01 -8.46
C GLY A 378 10.18 -19.42 -8.59
N SER A 379 9.84 -18.52 -7.67
CA SER A 379 8.62 -17.73 -7.65
C SER A 379 8.90 -16.36 -7.02
N GLY A 380 8.07 -15.36 -7.30
CA GLY A 380 8.25 -14.00 -6.79
C GLY A 380 9.22 -13.16 -7.62
N PHE A 381 9.53 -13.54 -8.86
CA PHE A 381 10.27 -12.71 -9.81
C PHE A 381 9.38 -11.60 -10.38
N TYR A 382 10.01 -10.55 -10.93
CA TYR A 382 9.29 -9.50 -11.66
C TYR A 382 9.23 -9.84 -13.16
N PRO A 383 8.13 -10.42 -13.67
CA PRO A 383 8.04 -10.84 -15.06
C PRO A 383 8.09 -9.65 -16.02
N GLY A 384 8.76 -9.81 -17.15
CA GLY A 384 8.78 -8.82 -18.22
C GLY A 384 9.64 -7.57 -17.99
N VAL A 385 10.24 -7.41 -16.80
CA VAL A 385 11.18 -6.30 -16.51
C VAL A 385 12.49 -6.84 -15.92
N PRO A 386 13.41 -7.34 -16.76
CA PRO A 386 14.68 -7.91 -16.30
C PRO A 386 15.48 -6.98 -15.39
N ALA A 387 15.50 -5.67 -15.68
CA ALA A 387 16.25 -4.68 -14.89
C ALA A 387 15.76 -4.51 -13.44
N ALA A 388 14.51 -4.89 -13.14
CA ALA A 388 13.98 -4.87 -11.78
C ALA A 388 14.50 -6.05 -10.94
N ASN A 389 14.94 -7.13 -11.59
CA ASN A 389 15.46 -8.33 -10.96
C ASN A 389 16.99 -8.17 -10.85
N LYS A 390 17.54 -8.18 -9.63
CA LYS A 390 18.96 -8.03 -9.37
C LYS A 390 19.52 -9.34 -8.85
N VAL A 391 20.54 -9.87 -9.52
CA VAL A 391 21.26 -11.08 -9.09
C VAL A 391 22.72 -10.72 -8.86
N ARG A 392 23.31 -11.26 -7.79
CA ARG A 392 24.72 -11.10 -7.47
C ARG A 392 25.35 -12.43 -7.07
N PHE A 393 26.64 -12.56 -7.33
CA PHE A 393 27.50 -13.64 -6.87
C PHE A 393 28.43 -13.08 -5.80
N VAL A 394 28.49 -13.72 -4.64
CA VAL A 394 29.28 -13.26 -3.49
C VAL A 394 30.27 -14.33 -3.07
N GLN A 395 31.55 -13.98 -2.96
CA GLN A 395 32.59 -14.88 -2.48
C GLN A 395 33.65 -14.08 -1.71
N GLY A 396 33.95 -14.49 -0.47
CA GLY A 396 35.03 -13.89 0.34
C GLY A 396 34.96 -12.36 0.49
N GLY A 397 33.74 -11.79 0.53
CA GLY A 397 33.51 -10.34 0.60
C GLY A 397 33.48 -9.62 -0.76
N THR A 398 33.86 -10.28 -1.85
CA THR A 398 33.73 -9.76 -3.22
C THR A 398 32.29 -9.96 -3.70
N THR A 399 31.69 -8.93 -4.29
CA THR A 399 30.34 -8.98 -4.87
C THR A 399 30.41 -8.68 -6.37
N LEU A 400 29.88 -9.59 -7.19
CA LEU A 400 29.79 -9.45 -8.64
C LEU A 400 28.33 -9.43 -9.06
N ASN A 401 27.88 -8.33 -9.67
CA ASN A 401 26.50 -8.22 -10.15
C ASN A 401 26.35 -8.94 -11.50
N ALA A 402 25.31 -9.74 -11.61
CA ALA A 402 24.93 -10.43 -12.83
C ALA A 402 23.97 -9.57 -13.66
N THR A 403 23.96 -9.80 -14.97
CA THR A 403 22.98 -9.18 -15.85
C THR A 403 21.81 -10.13 -16.04
N VAL A 404 20.59 -9.71 -15.67
CA VAL A 404 19.37 -10.46 -15.95
C VAL A 404 18.91 -10.16 -17.38
N THR A 405 18.81 -11.19 -18.21
CA THR A 405 18.46 -11.06 -19.64
C THR A 405 16.99 -11.37 -19.91
N SER A 406 16.37 -12.21 -19.09
CA SER A 406 14.95 -12.54 -19.16
C SER A 406 14.39 -12.80 -17.76
N ALA A 407 13.11 -12.44 -17.55
CA ALA A 407 12.39 -12.68 -16.32
C ALA A 407 10.94 -13.06 -16.62
N THR A 408 10.52 -14.23 -16.15
CA THR A 408 9.12 -14.70 -16.12
C THR A 408 8.67 -14.82 -14.66
N ALA A 409 7.43 -15.23 -14.41
CA ALA A 409 6.94 -15.42 -13.04
C ALA A 409 7.68 -16.52 -12.27
N THR A 410 8.32 -17.46 -13.00
CA THR A 410 8.93 -18.66 -12.44
C THR A 410 10.38 -18.88 -12.82
N GLU A 411 10.92 -18.10 -13.77
CA GLU A 411 12.29 -18.26 -14.26
C GLU A 411 12.98 -16.92 -14.49
N LEU A 412 14.27 -16.86 -14.16
CA LEU A 412 15.18 -15.81 -14.59
C LEU A 412 16.27 -16.44 -15.45
N VAL A 413 16.66 -15.74 -16.51
CA VAL A 413 17.88 -16.05 -17.24
C VAL A 413 18.87 -14.94 -16.91
N VAL A 414 20.05 -15.33 -16.41
CA VAL A 414 21.11 -14.39 -16.02
C VAL A 414 22.41 -14.73 -16.72
N THR A 415 23.17 -13.72 -17.10
CA THR A 415 24.54 -13.89 -17.60
C THR A 415 25.50 -13.88 -16.42
N VAL A 416 26.25 -14.97 -16.25
CA VAL A 416 27.29 -15.07 -15.23
C VAL A 416 28.39 -14.04 -15.52
N PRO A 417 28.86 -13.25 -14.54
CA PRO A 417 29.89 -12.25 -14.77
C PRO A 417 31.16 -12.86 -15.40
N ALA A 418 31.78 -12.13 -16.33
CA ALA A 418 32.96 -12.62 -17.06
C ALA A 418 34.26 -12.62 -16.22
N VAL A 419 34.26 -11.96 -15.06
CA VAL A 419 35.44 -11.75 -14.20
C VAL A 419 35.35 -12.59 -12.92
N VAL A 420 34.88 -13.82 -13.03
CA VAL A 420 34.76 -14.73 -11.88
C VAL A 420 36.02 -15.59 -11.76
N GLN A 421 36.51 -15.75 -10.53
CA GLN A 421 37.51 -16.76 -10.20
C GLN A 421 36.81 -18.11 -9.97
N ALA A 422 37.55 -19.20 -10.13
CA ALA A 422 37.01 -20.52 -9.85
C ALA A 422 36.66 -20.71 -8.36
N GLY A 423 35.61 -21.49 -8.11
CA GLY A 423 35.17 -21.86 -6.77
C GLY A 423 33.71 -21.55 -6.50
N ALA A 424 33.33 -21.64 -5.22
CA ALA A 424 31.96 -21.51 -4.77
C ALA A 424 31.59 -20.06 -4.43
N TYR A 425 30.40 -19.64 -4.88
CA TYR A 425 29.81 -18.33 -4.66
C TYR A 425 28.42 -18.47 -4.06
N ASP A 426 28.09 -17.60 -3.12
CA ASP A 426 26.72 -17.40 -2.66
C ASP A 426 25.96 -16.58 -3.69
N LEU A 427 24.84 -17.13 -4.16
CA LEU A 427 23.96 -16.44 -5.08
C LEU A 427 22.98 -15.59 -4.27
N GLY A 428 22.96 -14.28 -4.52
CA GLY A 428 22.04 -13.35 -3.90
C GLY A 428 21.05 -12.79 -4.90
N PHE A 429 19.81 -12.57 -4.48
CA PHE A 429 18.81 -11.88 -5.29
C PHE A 429 18.08 -10.78 -4.53
N ALA A 430 17.74 -9.72 -5.25
CA ALA A 430 16.87 -8.65 -4.81
C ALA A 430 15.96 -8.19 -5.96
N ILE A 431 14.84 -7.55 -5.62
CA ILE A 431 14.00 -6.84 -6.58
C ILE A 431 14.10 -5.35 -6.30
N GLY A 432 14.34 -4.54 -7.33
CA GLY A 432 14.43 -3.08 -7.21
C GLY A 432 15.47 -2.68 -6.16
N ASN A 433 15.02 -2.00 -5.09
CA ASN A 433 15.86 -1.59 -3.96
C ASN A 433 15.74 -2.50 -2.73
N GLY A 434 15.08 -3.66 -2.88
CA GLY A 434 14.96 -4.65 -1.81
C GLY A 434 16.31 -5.18 -1.33
N ALA A 435 16.31 -5.72 -0.11
CA ALA A 435 17.49 -6.38 0.44
C ALA A 435 17.80 -7.66 -0.34
N PHE A 436 19.08 -7.96 -0.52
CA PHE A 436 19.51 -9.21 -1.13
C PHE A 436 19.33 -10.38 -0.16
N THR A 437 18.62 -11.41 -0.58
CA THR A 437 18.53 -12.70 0.14
C THR A 437 19.47 -13.71 -0.51
N SER A 438 20.16 -14.51 0.32
CA SER A 438 20.95 -15.65 -0.16
C SER A 438 20.03 -16.76 -0.67
N LEU A 439 20.41 -17.37 -1.79
CA LEU A 439 19.60 -18.31 -2.56
C LEU A 439 20.24 -19.69 -2.69
N GLY A 440 21.42 -19.86 -2.10
CA GLY A 440 22.24 -21.07 -2.23
C GLY A 440 23.57 -20.81 -2.94
N THR A 441 24.33 -21.89 -3.08
CA THR A 441 25.70 -21.86 -3.58
C THR A 441 25.76 -22.33 -5.04
N VAL A 442 26.50 -21.60 -5.86
CA VAL A 442 26.85 -21.95 -7.24
C VAL A 442 28.37 -22.09 -7.34
N VAL A 443 28.83 -23.09 -8.10
CA VAL A 443 30.25 -23.34 -8.35
C VAL A 443 30.61 -22.87 -9.75
N LEU A 444 31.59 -21.99 -9.86
CA LEU A 444 32.02 -21.37 -11.13
C LEU A 444 33.40 -21.87 -11.54
N ASN A 445 33.61 -22.09 -12.84
CA ASN A 445 34.90 -22.44 -13.44
C ASN A 445 35.59 -23.65 -12.77
N VAL A 446 34.80 -24.65 -12.38
CA VAL A 446 35.31 -25.93 -11.84
C VAL A 446 34.91 -27.06 -12.78
N LEU A 447 35.88 -27.89 -13.14
CA LEU A 447 35.67 -29.17 -13.80
C LEU A 447 35.84 -30.31 -12.80
N THR A 448 34.98 -31.32 -12.86
CA THR A 448 35.03 -32.51 -12.02
C THR A 448 35.53 -33.71 -12.82
N ALA A 449 36.44 -34.47 -12.21
CA ALA A 449 37.06 -35.64 -12.81
C ALA A 449 36.83 -36.92 -11.98
N THR A 450 36.47 -38.03 -12.62
CA THR A 450 36.33 -39.34 -11.97
C THR A 450 37.11 -40.42 -12.74
N PRO A 451 37.60 -41.49 -12.08
CA PRO A 451 38.42 -42.54 -12.71
C PRO A 451 37.78 -43.16 -13.97
N ASN A 452 36.47 -43.40 -13.91
CA ASN A 452 35.69 -44.02 -14.97
C ASN A 452 34.81 -43.01 -15.71
N GLY A 453 35.14 -41.72 -15.62
CA GLY A 453 34.40 -40.68 -16.30
C GLY A 453 34.49 -40.84 -17.83
N PRO A 454 33.38 -40.62 -18.57
CA PRO A 454 33.43 -40.67 -20.02
C PRO A 454 34.34 -39.56 -20.59
N ASN A 455 34.65 -39.68 -21.89
CA ASN A 455 35.30 -38.60 -22.63
C ASN A 455 34.40 -37.35 -22.66
N TYR A 456 35.02 -36.20 -22.91
CA TYR A 456 34.31 -34.93 -22.98
C TYR A 456 33.19 -34.95 -24.04
N ASN A 457 31.97 -34.64 -23.60
CA ASN A 457 30.82 -34.37 -24.43
C ASN A 457 30.12 -33.12 -23.88
N ALA A 458 30.06 -32.06 -24.69
CA ALA A 458 29.54 -30.76 -24.28
C ALA A 458 28.08 -30.80 -23.73
N LEU A 459 27.27 -31.78 -24.11
CA LEU A 459 25.87 -31.89 -23.72
C LEU A 459 25.64 -32.76 -22.47
N THR A 460 26.33 -33.90 -22.38
CA THR A 460 26.03 -34.93 -21.36
C THR A 460 27.10 -35.09 -20.29
N SER A 461 28.37 -34.88 -20.63
CA SER A 461 29.51 -35.17 -19.75
C SER A 461 30.59 -34.14 -20.04
N ASN A 462 30.39 -32.94 -19.50
CA ASN A 462 31.20 -31.76 -19.81
C ASN A 462 32.07 -31.32 -18.62
N GLY A 463 32.13 -32.13 -17.55
CA GLY A 463 32.87 -31.84 -16.33
C GLY A 463 32.19 -30.81 -15.42
N GLN A 464 31.02 -30.28 -15.75
CA GLN A 464 30.33 -29.29 -14.91
C GLN A 464 29.52 -29.99 -13.83
N GLY A 465 30.21 -30.31 -12.73
CA GLY A 465 29.62 -30.95 -11.55
C GLY A 465 29.69 -32.46 -11.61
N TRP A 466 29.58 -33.10 -10.44
CA TRP A 466 29.86 -34.54 -10.30
C TRP A 466 28.98 -35.44 -11.15
N ALA A 467 27.71 -35.08 -11.37
CA ALA A 467 26.80 -35.82 -12.24
C ALA A 467 27.22 -35.81 -13.73
N LYS A 468 28.05 -34.83 -14.14
CA LYS A 468 28.57 -34.69 -15.50
C LYS A 468 30.10 -34.83 -15.55
N ALA A 469 30.69 -35.41 -14.51
CA ALA A 469 32.13 -35.60 -14.41
C ALA A 469 32.67 -36.40 -15.62
N ILE A 470 33.91 -36.12 -15.96
CA ILE A 470 34.65 -36.73 -17.08
C ILE A 470 35.93 -37.36 -16.56
N ASN A 471 36.69 -38.09 -17.40
CA ASN A 471 38.02 -38.52 -16.96
C ASN A 471 38.99 -37.32 -16.86
N LEU A 472 40.06 -37.48 -16.06
CA LEU A 472 41.02 -36.41 -15.81
C LEU A 472 41.72 -35.91 -17.09
N GLN A 473 42.01 -36.80 -18.04
CA GLN A 473 42.62 -36.43 -19.32
C GLN A 473 41.71 -35.49 -20.13
N ALA A 474 40.41 -35.80 -20.18
CA ALA A 474 39.40 -34.97 -20.82
C ALA A 474 39.20 -33.63 -20.08
N ALA A 475 39.23 -33.64 -18.74
CA ALA A 475 39.15 -32.42 -17.93
C ALA A 475 40.34 -31.49 -18.19
N LEU A 476 41.57 -32.01 -18.19
CA LEU A 476 42.77 -31.26 -18.56
C LEU A 476 42.68 -30.73 -19.99
N GLY A 477 42.14 -31.51 -20.93
CA GLY A 477 41.89 -31.07 -22.30
C GLY A 477 40.93 -29.88 -22.41
N ALA A 478 39.82 -29.93 -21.66
CA ALA A 478 38.76 -28.92 -21.68
C ALA A 478 39.07 -27.65 -20.86
N ALA A 479 39.91 -27.76 -19.83
CA ALA A 479 40.24 -26.66 -18.94
C ALA A 479 40.96 -25.51 -19.65
N VAL A 480 40.64 -24.29 -19.25
CA VAL A 480 41.37 -23.06 -19.64
C VAL A 480 41.95 -22.39 -18.40
N ALA A 481 42.92 -21.49 -18.61
CA ALA A 481 43.55 -20.77 -17.50
C ALA A 481 42.49 -20.07 -16.62
N GLY A 482 42.56 -20.29 -15.31
CA GLY A 482 41.60 -19.80 -14.33
C GLY A 482 40.54 -20.82 -13.89
N ASP A 483 40.42 -21.98 -14.56
CA ASP A 483 39.59 -23.10 -14.10
C ASP A 483 40.29 -23.88 -12.97
N GLU A 484 39.52 -24.51 -12.09
CA GLU A 484 40.00 -25.59 -11.20
C GLU A 484 39.55 -26.96 -11.72
N ILE A 485 40.34 -28.00 -11.44
CA ILE A 485 39.92 -29.40 -11.63
C ILE A 485 39.84 -30.09 -10.27
N TRP A 486 38.67 -30.63 -9.93
CA TRP A 486 38.43 -31.41 -8.72
C TRP A 486 38.38 -32.89 -9.08
N VAL A 487 39.26 -33.69 -8.48
CA VAL A 487 39.49 -35.09 -8.82
C VAL A 487 38.92 -35.99 -7.73
N ALA A 488 37.97 -36.85 -8.10
CA ALA A 488 37.40 -37.83 -7.19
C ALA A 488 38.42 -38.91 -6.80
N ALA A 489 38.16 -39.59 -5.69
CA ALA A 489 38.92 -40.74 -5.22
C ALA A 489 39.00 -41.85 -6.27
N GLY A 490 40.10 -42.60 -6.23
CA GLY A 490 40.40 -43.72 -7.11
C GLY A 490 41.55 -43.46 -8.07
N THR A 491 41.77 -44.42 -8.97
CA THR A 491 42.94 -44.48 -9.86
C THR A 491 42.64 -43.91 -11.24
N HIS A 492 43.31 -42.82 -11.59
CA HIS A 492 43.20 -42.14 -12.87
C HIS A 492 44.43 -42.45 -13.73
N LYS A 493 44.22 -43.00 -14.92
CA LYS A 493 45.29 -43.32 -15.87
C LYS A 493 45.39 -42.25 -16.99
N PRO A 494 46.59 -41.85 -17.43
CA PRO A 494 46.76 -40.87 -18.49
C PRO A 494 46.20 -41.30 -19.85
N GLY A 495 46.17 -42.60 -20.10
CA GLY A 495 45.69 -43.21 -21.33
C GLY A 495 46.08 -44.68 -21.40
N THR A 496 46.23 -45.20 -22.63
CA THR A 496 46.53 -46.61 -22.90
C THR A 496 47.90 -46.83 -23.57
N LEU A 497 48.61 -45.75 -23.88
CA LEU A 497 49.93 -45.79 -24.50
C LEU A 497 50.99 -45.40 -23.48
N ARG A 498 52.17 -46.00 -23.60
CA ARG A 498 53.36 -45.71 -22.78
C ARG A 498 53.79 -44.23 -22.80
N ALA A 499 53.49 -43.51 -23.88
CA ALA A 499 53.80 -42.10 -24.04
C ALA A 499 52.70 -41.16 -23.49
N ASP A 500 51.55 -41.68 -23.06
CA ASP A 500 50.48 -40.86 -22.51
C ASP A 500 50.92 -40.27 -21.16
N THR A 501 50.41 -39.07 -20.86
CA THR A 501 50.75 -38.32 -19.64
C THR A 501 49.64 -37.33 -19.34
N PHE A 502 49.41 -37.07 -18.04
CA PHE A 502 48.61 -35.93 -17.63
C PHE A 502 49.41 -34.65 -17.84
N THR A 503 49.18 -34.01 -18.99
CA THR A 503 49.81 -32.71 -19.31
C THR A 503 49.15 -31.59 -18.51
N LEU A 504 49.88 -31.02 -17.57
CA LEU A 504 49.39 -29.90 -16.76
C LEU A 504 49.35 -28.60 -17.55
N LYS A 505 48.36 -27.76 -17.22
CA LYS A 505 48.18 -26.43 -17.83
C LYS A 505 48.51 -25.32 -16.82
N SER A 506 49.18 -24.28 -17.29
CA SER A 506 49.43 -23.06 -16.51
C SER A 506 48.12 -22.47 -15.99
N ASN A 507 48.09 -22.12 -14.71
CA ASN A 507 46.94 -21.53 -14.01
C ASN A 507 45.67 -22.42 -14.02
N VAL A 508 45.84 -23.74 -14.11
CA VAL A 508 44.76 -24.72 -13.90
C VAL A 508 45.16 -25.64 -12.75
N PRO A 509 44.88 -25.26 -11.49
CA PRO A 509 45.15 -26.11 -10.34
C PRO A 509 44.29 -27.38 -10.37
N VAL A 510 44.90 -28.51 -9.99
CA VAL A 510 44.25 -29.81 -9.89
C VAL A 510 44.29 -30.28 -8.43
N TYR A 511 43.12 -30.53 -7.87
CA TYR A 511 42.94 -30.93 -6.47
C TYR A 511 42.39 -32.34 -6.39
N GLY A 512 43.07 -33.24 -5.67
CA GLY A 512 42.55 -34.55 -5.28
C GLY A 512 41.94 -34.54 -3.88
N GLY A 513 41.26 -35.64 -3.54
CA GLY A 513 40.63 -35.80 -2.22
C GLY A 513 39.11 -35.71 -2.18
N PHE A 514 38.43 -35.80 -3.32
CA PHE A 514 36.98 -35.63 -3.39
C PHE A 514 36.24 -36.99 -3.40
N ALA A 515 35.12 -37.09 -2.67
CA ALA A 515 34.21 -38.23 -2.70
C ALA A 515 33.29 -38.20 -3.95
N GLY A 516 33.10 -37.04 -4.57
CA GLY A 516 32.29 -36.89 -5.78
C GLY A 516 30.89 -36.31 -5.51
N ASN A 517 30.74 -35.52 -4.46
CA ASN A 517 29.49 -34.86 -4.10
C ASN A 517 29.67 -33.44 -3.51
N GLU A 518 30.92 -32.97 -3.42
CA GLU A 518 31.27 -31.71 -2.81
C GLU A 518 30.92 -30.51 -3.70
N VAL A 519 30.56 -29.39 -3.05
CA VAL A 519 30.24 -28.11 -3.69
C VAL A 519 31.20 -26.98 -3.29
N VAL A 520 32.21 -27.29 -2.46
CA VAL A 520 33.28 -26.36 -2.06
C VAL A 520 34.60 -27.10 -1.99
N ARG A 521 35.71 -26.45 -2.40
CA ARG A 521 37.06 -27.05 -2.41
C ARG A 521 37.51 -27.51 -1.02
N THR A 522 37.11 -26.81 0.03
CA THR A 522 37.51 -27.10 1.42
C THR A 522 36.79 -28.31 2.03
N ALA A 523 35.79 -28.88 1.36
CA ALA A 523 35.09 -30.07 1.82
C ALA A 523 35.84 -31.38 1.47
N ARG A 524 36.92 -31.30 0.68
CA ARG A 524 37.75 -32.46 0.33
C ARG A 524 38.40 -33.07 1.57
N ASP A 525 38.50 -34.40 1.58
CA ASP A 525 39.29 -35.15 2.56
C ASP A 525 40.31 -36.00 1.80
N PHE A 526 41.49 -35.42 1.59
CA PHE A 526 42.58 -36.06 0.84
C PHE A 526 43.25 -37.21 1.59
N ASN A 527 42.93 -37.44 2.88
CA ASN A 527 43.43 -38.61 3.61
C ASN A 527 42.52 -39.83 3.39
N THR A 528 41.20 -39.59 3.29
CA THR A 528 40.21 -40.66 3.11
C THR A 528 39.93 -40.94 1.64
N ASN A 529 39.75 -39.89 0.83
CA ASN A 529 39.33 -39.98 -0.56
C ASN A 529 40.54 -39.91 -1.51
N ILE A 530 41.44 -40.88 -1.39
CA ILE A 530 42.73 -40.85 -2.10
C ILE A 530 42.53 -40.85 -3.61
N SER A 531 43.05 -39.82 -4.28
CA SER A 531 43.10 -39.70 -5.74
C SER A 531 44.51 -40.06 -6.22
N ILE A 532 44.60 -41.11 -7.04
CA ILE A 532 45.86 -41.68 -7.52
C ILE A 532 45.99 -41.39 -9.02
N LEU A 533 47.07 -40.73 -9.43
CA LEU A 533 47.49 -40.63 -10.82
C LEU A 533 48.47 -41.76 -11.07
N ASP A 534 48.09 -42.69 -11.95
CA ASP A 534 48.79 -43.97 -12.07
C ASP A 534 49.25 -44.24 -13.50
N GLY A 535 50.53 -44.53 -13.64
CA GLY A 535 51.17 -44.89 -14.91
C GLY A 535 51.15 -46.37 -15.25
N ASP A 536 50.67 -47.25 -14.37
CA ASP A 536 50.50 -48.69 -14.66
C ASP A 536 49.34 -48.89 -15.63
N VAL A 537 49.60 -49.05 -16.94
CA VAL A 537 48.54 -49.07 -17.97
C VAL A 537 47.73 -50.36 -17.89
N LEU A 538 48.38 -51.50 -17.66
CA LEU A 538 47.79 -52.83 -17.60
C LEU A 538 47.29 -53.21 -16.20
N GLY A 539 47.66 -52.48 -15.15
CA GLY A 539 47.28 -52.77 -13.77
C GLY A 539 47.95 -54.03 -13.21
N ASN A 540 49.17 -54.33 -13.66
CA ASN A 540 49.88 -55.57 -13.34
C ASN A 540 51.20 -55.35 -12.60
N ASP A 541 51.43 -54.15 -12.05
CA ASP A 541 52.61 -53.84 -11.26
C ASP A 541 52.72 -54.71 -10.00
N ASN A 542 53.92 -55.21 -9.73
CA ASN A 542 54.22 -55.92 -8.51
C ASN A 542 54.35 -54.94 -7.33
N SER A 543 53.99 -55.36 -6.12
CA SER A 543 54.16 -54.52 -4.91
C SER A 543 55.61 -54.22 -4.55
N VAL A 544 56.57 -54.98 -5.11
CA VAL A 544 58.01 -54.78 -4.91
C VAL A 544 58.62 -54.35 -6.24
N VAL A 545 59.14 -53.13 -6.30
CA VAL A 545 59.76 -52.58 -7.51
C VAL A 545 61.21 -53.05 -7.59
N THR A 546 61.53 -53.87 -8.60
CA THR A 546 62.90 -54.25 -8.92
C THR A 546 63.35 -53.66 -10.25
N THR A 547 64.64 -53.36 -10.38
CA THR A 547 65.22 -52.90 -11.65
C THR A 547 64.98 -53.94 -12.75
N GLY A 548 64.38 -53.53 -13.86
CA GLY A 548 64.10 -54.40 -15.01
C GLY A 548 62.85 -55.27 -14.87
N ASP A 549 61.92 -54.93 -13.95
CA ASP A 549 60.64 -55.63 -13.84
C ASP A 549 59.85 -55.57 -15.17
N PRO A 550 59.60 -56.72 -15.83
CA PRO A 550 58.90 -56.74 -17.11
C PRO A 550 57.45 -56.27 -17.00
N ASN A 551 56.82 -56.38 -15.82
CA ASN A 551 55.45 -55.91 -15.61
C ASN A 551 55.34 -54.39 -15.71
N ARG A 552 56.46 -53.67 -15.52
CA ARG A 552 56.49 -52.21 -15.61
C ARG A 552 56.83 -51.68 -16.99
N SER A 553 57.14 -52.56 -17.96
CA SER A 553 57.71 -52.17 -19.26
C SER A 553 56.74 -51.35 -20.12
N GLU A 554 55.45 -51.51 -19.86
CA GLU A 554 54.36 -50.80 -20.51
C GLU A 554 54.10 -49.42 -19.89
N ASN A 555 54.47 -49.23 -18.61
CA ASN A 555 54.00 -48.12 -17.81
C ASN A 555 54.40 -46.78 -18.42
N ASN A 556 53.57 -45.76 -18.17
CA ASN A 556 53.82 -44.42 -18.65
C ASN A 556 55.24 -43.95 -18.27
N GLU A 557 55.98 -43.40 -19.25
CA GLU A 557 57.34 -42.92 -18.99
C GLU A 557 57.34 -41.80 -17.94
N HIS A 558 56.38 -40.88 -18.09
CA HIS A 558 56.08 -39.80 -17.17
C HIS A 558 54.56 -39.79 -16.93
N VAL A 559 54.13 -39.98 -15.68
CA VAL A 559 52.70 -39.99 -15.32
C VAL A 559 52.09 -38.59 -15.46
N VAL A 560 52.89 -37.59 -15.14
CA VAL A 560 52.53 -36.17 -15.17
C VAL A 560 53.66 -35.42 -15.86
N THR A 561 53.32 -34.53 -16.77
CA THR A 561 54.28 -33.63 -17.42
C THR A 561 53.78 -32.20 -17.37
N SER A 562 54.70 -31.24 -17.41
CA SER A 562 54.38 -29.83 -17.62
C SER A 562 55.44 -29.20 -18.53
N THR A 563 54.99 -28.42 -19.50
CA THR A 563 55.85 -27.56 -20.32
C THR A 563 55.69 -26.08 -19.94
N THR A 564 54.99 -25.80 -18.84
CA THR A 564 54.58 -24.46 -18.42
C THR A 564 54.88 -24.20 -16.94
N ALA A 565 54.90 -22.92 -16.55
CA ALA A 565 55.02 -22.48 -15.16
C ALA A 565 53.63 -22.30 -14.50
N ASN A 566 53.59 -22.03 -13.19
CA ASN A 566 52.36 -21.80 -12.41
C ASN A 566 51.35 -22.96 -12.47
N ILE A 567 51.87 -24.16 -12.23
CA ILE A 567 51.07 -25.39 -12.07
C ILE A 567 50.80 -25.65 -10.58
N THR A 568 49.70 -26.31 -10.27
CA THR A 568 49.38 -26.73 -8.89
C THR A 568 48.76 -28.11 -8.92
N LEU A 569 49.38 -29.04 -8.20
CA LEU A 569 48.82 -30.34 -7.84
C LEU A 569 48.76 -30.40 -6.32
N ASP A 570 47.60 -30.73 -5.76
CA ASP A 570 47.40 -30.78 -4.32
C ASP A 570 46.45 -31.93 -3.95
N GLY A 571 46.85 -32.76 -2.97
CA GLY A 571 46.04 -33.88 -2.49
C GLY A 571 45.98 -35.08 -3.47
N LEU A 572 47.01 -35.25 -4.30
CA LEU A 572 47.13 -36.32 -5.29
C LEU A 572 48.32 -37.22 -4.96
N THR A 573 48.15 -38.52 -5.15
CA THR A 573 49.26 -39.49 -5.14
C THR A 573 49.68 -39.76 -6.58
N ILE A 574 50.98 -39.70 -6.90
CA ILE A 574 51.49 -40.00 -8.24
C ILE A 574 52.33 -41.27 -8.15
N GLN A 575 52.01 -42.28 -8.95
CA GLN A 575 52.69 -43.57 -8.94
C GLN A 575 52.71 -44.24 -10.32
N GLY A 576 53.39 -45.38 -10.43
CA GLY A 576 53.29 -46.23 -11.62
C GLY A 576 54.22 -45.84 -12.77
N GLY A 577 54.91 -44.69 -12.75
CA GLY A 577 55.82 -44.31 -13.85
C GLY A 577 57.02 -45.26 -14.06
N ASN A 578 57.49 -45.39 -15.31
CA ASN A 578 58.70 -46.14 -15.65
C ASN A 578 59.44 -45.59 -16.89
N THR A 579 60.43 -44.73 -16.64
CA THR A 579 61.29 -44.14 -17.70
C THR A 579 62.56 -44.97 -17.95
N ILE A 580 62.99 -45.05 -19.22
CA ILE A 580 64.25 -45.69 -19.63
C ILE A 580 65.27 -44.63 -20.08
N GLY A 581 65.89 -43.91 -19.12
CA GLY A 581 67.04 -43.02 -19.37
C GLY A 581 66.82 -41.53 -19.09
N LEU A 582 67.94 -40.81 -18.92
CA LEU A 582 68.10 -39.43 -18.40
C LEU A 582 67.27 -38.36 -19.12
N SER A 583 65.97 -38.29 -18.84
CA SER A 583 65.13 -37.13 -19.16
C SER A 583 64.77 -36.43 -17.85
N PHE A 584 65.19 -35.17 -17.74
CA PHE A 584 65.06 -34.29 -16.57
C PHE A 584 63.71 -33.60 -16.52
#